data_AF-A0A1M6G448-F1
#
_entry.id   AF-A0A1M6G448-F1
#
_cell.length_a   1.000
_cell.length_b   1.000
_cell.length_c   1.000
_cell.angle_alpha   90.00
_cell.angle_beta   90.00
_cell.angle_gamma   90.00
#
_symmetry.space_group_name_H-M   'P 1'
#
loop_
_entity.id
_entity.type
_entity.pdbx_description
1 polymer ?
#
loop_
_entity_poly.entity_id
_entity_poly.type
_entity_poly.pdbx_seq_one_letter_code
_entity_poly.pdbx_strand_id
1 'polypeptide(L)'
;MKNTLMLLGILGFSLMGFSQVTDNDKEAKEVKLEEVTVTPIVNFSYQNLVREDTTPDYVQNLQDEVARYDVTQDPNFNGDYEAYEVIFSQTNGRIIATYDQDGKVISTFEKFKNVTPPESVRNSIYELYPNWTIHKDIYRVTYFQGEDVKKIYQLQVRKDNQKKNIKVDTKGNIL
;
A
#
# COMPACT_ATOMS: atom_id res chain seq x y z
N MET A 1 -13.15 -37.35 -66.05
CA MET A 1 -12.49 -36.11 -65.62
C MET A 1 -13.44 -35.15 -64.92
N LYS A 2 -14.61 -34.83 -65.49
CA LYS A 2 -15.60 -33.93 -64.86
C LYS A 2 -16.11 -34.43 -63.50
N ASN A 3 -16.43 -35.73 -63.39
CA ASN A 3 -16.95 -36.32 -62.15
C ASN A 3 -15.88 -36.51 -61.06
N THR A 4 -14.63 -36.74 -61.46
CA THR A 4 -13.49 -36.83 -60.53
C THR A 4 -13.10 -35.45 -59.97
N LEU A 5 -13.21 -34.39 -60.78
CA LEU A 5 -12.98 -33.02 -60.32
C LEU A 5 -14.05 -32.57 -59.31
N MET A 6 -15.29 -32.99 -59.53
CA MET A 6 -16.42 -32.67 -58.65
C MET A 6 -16.31 -33.38 -57.29
N LEU A 7 -15.83 -34.64 -57.27
CA LEU A 7 -15.57 -35.38 -56.04
C LEU A 7 -14.44 -34.75 -55.21
N LEU A 8 -13.39 -34.25 -55.87
CA LEU A 8 -12.27 -33.58 -55.22
C LEU A 8 -12.68 -32.24 -54.59
N GLY A 9 -13.61 -31.52 -55.24
CA GLY A 9 -14.18 -30.28 -54.71
C GLY A 9 -15.02 -30.50 -53.45
N ILE A 10 -15.82 -31.58 -53.40
CA ILE A 10 -16.65 -31.92 -52.24
C ILE A 10 -15.78 -32.35 -51.05
N LEU A 11 -14.70 -33.11 -51.30
CA LEU A 11 -13.73 -33.49 -50.27
C LEU A 11 -13.05 -32.25 -49.65
N GLY A 12 -12.69 -31.26 -50.47
CA GLY A 12 -12.07 -30.01 -50.02
C GLY A 12 -12.96 -29.16 -49.10
N PHE A 13 -14.27 -29.11 -49.37
CA PHE A 13 -15.22 -28.36 -48.53
C PHE A 13 -15.46 -29.03 -47.17
N SER A 14 -15.40 -30.36 -47.07
CA SER A 14 -15.56 -31.06 -45.79
C SER A 14 -14.42 -30.84 -44.79
N LEU A 15 -13.23 -30.41 -45.26
CA LEU A 15 -12.07 -30.15 -44.40
C LEU A 15 -12.13 -28.80 -43.67
N MET A 16 -12.95 -27.85 -44.14
CA MET A 16 -13.16 -26.58 -43.44
C MET A 16 -14.02 -26.72 -42.17
N GLY A 17 -14.82 -27.78 -42.05
CA GLY A 17 -15.65 -28.05 -40.89
C GLY A 17 -14.87 -28.48 -39.62
N PHE A 18 -13.63 -28.96 -39.78
CA PHE A 18 -12.78 -29.38 -38.66
C PHE A 18 -11.80 -28.30 -38.17
N SER A 19 -11.79 -27.11 -38.79
CA SER A 19 -10.92 -25.99 -38.38
C SER A 19 -11.57 -25.09 -37.31
N GLN A 20 -12.79 -25.37 -36.89
CA GLN A 20 -13.34 -24.76 -35.68
C GLN A 20 -12.74 -25.52 -34.49
N VAL A 21 -11.55 -25.08 -34.06
CA VAL A 21 -11.10 -25.34 -32.68
C VAL A 21 -12.08 -24.61 -31.78
N THR A 22 -13.10 -25.31 -31.34
CA THR A 22 -13.85 -24.94 -30.15
C THR A 22 -12.95 -25.23 -28.96
N ASP A 23 -12.10 -24.26 -28.60
CA ASP A 23 -11.62 -24.09 -27.22
C ASP A 23 -12.82 -23.66 -26.34
N ASN A 24 -13.90 -24.45 -26.36
CA ASN A 24 -15.11 -24.27 -25.56
C ASN A 24 -14.99 -25.04 -24.24
N ASP A 25 -13.87 -24.92 -23.54
CA ASP A 25 -13.74 -25.36 -22.14
C ASP A 25 -12.94 -24.39 -21.26
N LYS A 26 -12.77 -23.15 -21.74
CA LYS A 26 -12.49 -22.02 -20.86
C LYS A 26 -13.37 -20.87 -21.33
N GLU A 27 -14.64 -20.91 -20.94
CA GLU A 27 -15.41 -19.68 -20.84
C GLU A 27 -14.50 -18.66 -20.15
N ALA A 28 -14.07 -17.65 -20.90
CA ALA A 28 -13.44 -16.48 -20.32
C ALA A 28 -14.52 -15.86 -19.42
N LYS A 29 -14.53 -16.24 -18.15
CA LYS A 29 -15.35 -15.58 -17.15
C LYS A 29 -15.00 -14.11 -17.25
N GLU A 30 -15.94 -13.29 -17.71
CA GLU A 30 -15.83 -11.85 -17.59
C GLU A 30 -15.64 -11.55 -16.09
N VAL A 31 -14.40 -11.24 -15.72
CA VAL A 31 -14.11 -10.73 -14.40
C VAL A 31 -14.60 -9.29 -14.41
N LYS A 32 -15.82 -9.09 -13.92
CA LYS A 32 -16.34 -7.75 -13.65
C LYS A 32 -15.44 -7.16 -12.57
N LEU A 33 -14.56 -6.24 -12.97
CA LEU A 33 -13.76 -5.47 -12.03
C LEU A 33 -14.71 -4.70 -11.12
N GLU A 34 -14.42 -4.72 -9.82
CA GLU A 34 -15.16 -3.89 -8.88
C GLU A 34 -14.98 -2.43 -9.27
N GLU A 35 -16.09 -1.68 -9.28
CA GLU A 35 -16.07 -0.25 -9.55
C GLU A 35 -15.28 0.44 -8.43
N VAL A 36 -14.17 1.08 -8.78
CA VAL A 36 -13.35 1.84 -7.84
C VAL A 36 -13.78 3.29 -7.90
N THR A 37 -14.44 3.78 -6.85
CA THR A 37 -14.72 5.22 -6.70
C THR A 37 -13.40 5.97 -6.46
N VAL A 38 -12.96 6.74 -7.46
CA VAL A 38 -11.81 7.63 -7.31
C VAL A 38 -12.27 8.89 -6.56
N THR A 39 -12.06 8.94 -5.26
CA THR A 39 -12.21 10.20 -4.51
C THR A 39 -11.06 11.15 -4.85
N PRO A 40 -11.28 12.46 -4.93
CA PRO A 40 -10.18 13.41 -5.01
C PRO A 40 -9.34 13.37 -3.73
N ILE A 41 -8.02 13.53 -3.87
CA ILE A 41 -7.12 13.66 -2.70
C ILE A 41 -7.19 15.10 -2.20
N VAL A 42 -7.78 15.30 -1.02
CA VAL A 42 -8.00 16.63 -0.41
C VAL A 42 -6.71 17.16 0.23
N ASN A 43 -5.90 16.24 0.77
CA ASN A 43 -4.68 16.49 1.54
C ASN A 43 -3.42 16.01 0.79
N PHE A 44 -3.23 16.52 -0.43
CA PHE A 44 -2.12 16.13 -1.31
C PHE A 44 -0.73 16.42 -0.73
N SER A 45 -0.56 17.56 -0.04
CA SER A 45 0.73 17.93 0.58
C SER A 45 1.19 16.90 1.61
N TYR A 46 0.26 16.44 2.46
CA TYR A 46 0.52 15.35 3.41
C TYR A 46 0.87 14.06 2.66
N GLN A 47 0.00 13.62 1.74
CA GLN A 47 0.17 12.37 1.00
C GLN A 47 1.54 12.28 0.31
N ASN A 48 1.94 13.33 -0.41
CA ASN A 48 3.18 13.36 -1.17
C ASN A 48 4.44 13.25 -0.29
N LEU A 49 4.37 13.66 0.97
CA LEU A 49 5.52 13.63 1.88
C LEU A 49 5.59 12.33 2.70
N VAL A 50 4.45 11.77 3.08
CA VAL A 50 4.42 10.54 3.88
C VAL A 50 4.51 9.27 3.06
N ARG A 51 3.88 9.25 1.87
CA ARG A 51 3.78 8.06 1.04
C ARG A 51 5.14 7.64 0.52
N GLU A 52 5.44 6.35 0.64
CA GLU A 52 6.61 5.72 0.04
C GLU A 52 6.17 4.47 -0.70
N ASP A 53 6.49 4.39 -1.99
CA ASP A 53 6.11 3.26 -2.84
C ASP A 53 6.73 1.92 -2.39
N THR A 54 7.78 1.99 -1.58
CA THR A 54 8.47 0.81 -1.02
C THR A 54 7.82 0.29 0.26
N THR A 55 6.86 1.02 0.84
CA THR A 55 6.12 0.57 2.02
C THR A 55 5.02 -0.41 1.61
N PRO A 56 4.58 -1.31 2.51
CA PRO A 56 3.50 -2.24 2.21
C PRO A 56 2.17 -1.53 1.88
N ASP A 57 1.34 -2.13 1.04
CA ASP A 57 0.05 -1.57 0.62
C ASP A 57 -0.85 -1.17 1.80
N TYR A 58 -0.86 -1.92 2.91
CA TYR A 58 -1.66 -1.56 4.08
C TYR A 58 -1.21 -0.25 4.74
N VAL A 59 0.07 0.12 4.62
CA VAL A 59 0.58 1.41 5.10
C VAL A 59 0.07 2.50 4.17
N GLN A 60 0.29 2.32 2.86
CA GLN A 60 -0.10 3.26 1.82
C GLN A 60 -1.62 3.52 1.83
N ASN A 61 -2.42 2.48 1.94
CA ASN A 61 -3.88 2.58 1.95
C ASN A 61 -4.40 3.39 3.15
N LEU A 62 -3.83 3.18 4.34
CA LEU A 62 -4.25 3.93 5.54
C LEU A 62 -3.82 5.40 5.45
N GLN A 63 -2.65 5.69 4.88
CA GLN A 63 -2.20 7.06 4.61
C GLN A 63 -3.06 7.74 3.52
N ASP A 64 -3.45 7.00 2.49
CA ASP A 64 -4.37 7.50 1.45
C ASP A 64 -5.75 7.80 2.02
N GLU A 65 -6.24 6.99 2.96
CA GLU A 65 -7.50 7.23 3.65
C GLU A 65 -7.46 8.57 4.39
N VAL A 66 -6.39 8.84 5.14
CA VAL A 66 -6.14 10.15 5.77
C VAL A 66 -6.08 11.27 4.73
N ALA A 67 -5.41 11.04 3.60
CA ALA A 67 -5.26 12.06 2.56
C ALA A 67 -6.58 12.41 1.84
N ARG A 68 -7.52 11.45 1.78
CA ARG A 68 -8.83 11.59 1.12
C ARG A 68 -9.93 12.02 2.07
N TYR A 69 -9.76 11.80 3.38
CA TYR A 69 -10.76 12.15 4.37
C TYR A 69 -10.99 13.66 4.42
N ASP A 70 -12.25 14.04 4.28
CA ASP A 70 -12.72 15.41 4.42
C ASP A 70 -13.49 15.56 5.73
N VAL A 71 -12.82 16.07 6.76
CA VAL A 71 -13.42 16.27 8.09
C VAL A 71 -14.58 17.27 8.07
N THR A 72 -14.65 18.16 7.07
CA THR A 72 -15.72 19.16 6.97
C THR A 72 -17.07 18.55 6.61
N GLN A 73 -17.05 17.31 6.09
CA GLN A 73 -18.25 16.53 5.76
C GLN A 73 -18.71 15.63 6.92
N ASP A 74 -17.97 15.60 8.04
CA ASP A 74 -18.37 14.83 9.23
C ASP A 74 -19.61 15.49 9.89
N PRO A 75 -20.66 14.73 10.24
CA PRO A 75 -21.84 15.28 10.92
C PRO A 75 -21.55 15.99 12.24
N ASN A 76 -20.42 15.68 12.90
CA ASN A 76 -19.98 16.30 14.14
C ASN A 76 -19.07 17.51 13.92
N PHE A 77 -18.76 17.84 12.66
CA PHE A 77 -18.00 19.03 12.33
C PHE A 77 -18.89 20.27 12.50
N ASN A 78 -18.55 21.11 13.47
CA ASN A 78 -19.26 22.36 13.75
C ASN A 78 -18.47 23.62 13.37
N GLY A 79 -17.20 23.48 12.98
CA GLY A 79 -16.32 24.62 12.68
C GLY A 79 -15.85 25.42 13.91
N ASP A 80 -16.28 25.06 15.12
CA ASP A 80 -16.05 25.86 16.33
C ASP A 80 -14.67 25.60 16.97
N TYR A 81 -14.02 24.49 16.63
CA TYR A 81 -12.72 24.11 17.18
C TYR A 81 -11.57 24.49 16.26
N GLU A 82 -10.43 24.85 16.84
CA GLU A 82 -9.20 25.17 16.08
C GLU A 82 -8.64 23.95 15.32
N ALA A 83 -8.87 22.74 15.85
CA ALA A 83 -8.40 21.50 15.26
C ALA A 83 -9.30 20.31 15.59
N TYR A 84 -9.31 19.33 14.69
CA TYR A 84 -10.10 18.10 14.77
C TYR A 84 -9.17 16.89 14.70
N GLU A 85 -9.23 16.02 15.71
CA GLU A 85 -8.45 14.77 15.72
C GLU A 85 -9.31 13.61 15.21
N VAL A 86 -8.78 12.89 14.23
CA VAL A 86 -9.41 11.69 13.65
C VAL A 86 -8.45 10.52 13.75
N ILE A 87 -8.96 9.37 14.20
CA ILE A 87 -8.18 8.16 14.41
C ILE A 87 -8.53 7.14 13.32
N PHE A 88 -7.56 6.85 12.47
CA PHE A 88 -7.64 5.79 11.45
C PHE A 88 -6.91 4.56 11.98
N SER A 89 -7.57 3.41 12.00
CA SER A 89 -7.01 2.22 12.63
C SER A 89 -7.38 0.94 11.89
N GLN A 90 -6.39 0.06 11.78
CA GLN A 90 -6.50 -1.30 11.27
C GLN A 90 -5.61 -2.23 12.11
N THR A 91 -5.63 -3.54 11.83
CA THR A 91 -4.91 -4.54 12.64
C THR A 91 -3.42 -4.24 12.84
N ASN A 92 -2.74 -3.79 11.78
CA ASN A 92 -1.29 -3.56 11.76
C ASN A 92 -0.89 -2.08 11.68
N GLY A 93 -1.84 -1.14 11.83
CA GLY A 93 -1.58 0.28 11.62
C GLY A 93 -2.57 1.17 12.37
N ARG A 94 -2.08 2.30 12.86
CA ARG A 94 -2.92 3.38 13.39
C ARG A 94 -2.30 4.72 13.02
N ILE A 95 -3.13 5.64 12.55
CA ILE A 95 -2.77 7.04 12.31
C ILE A 95 -3.69 7.89 13.18
N ILE A 96 -3.10 8.80 13.94
CA ILE A 96 -3.80 9.89 14.59
C ILE A 96 -3.52 11.12 13.74
N ALA A 97 -4.54 11.65 13.07
CA ALA A 97 -4.41 12.81 12.19
C ALA A 97 -5.15 13.99 12.80
N THR A 98 -4.49 15.14 12.82
CA THR A 98 -5.09 16.41 13.24
C THR A 98 -5.34 17.26 12.01
N TYR A 99 -6.59 17.70 11.84
CA TYR A 99 -7.05 18.56 10.77
C TYR A 99 -7.34 19.96 11.31
N ASP A 100 -7.10 20.99 10.51
CA ASP A 100 -7.56 22.35 10.81
C ASP A 100 -9.04 22.56 10.42
N GLN A 101 -9.53 23.79 10.63
CA GLN A 101 -10.90 24.20 10.29
C GLN A 101 -11.22 24.14 8.79
N ASP A 102 -10.21 24.20 7.92
CA ASP A 102 -10.36 24.09 6.46
C ASP A 102 -10.27 22.63 5.98
N GLY A 103 -10.17 21.68 6.92
CA GLY A 103 -10.02 20.25 6.65
C GLY A 103 -8.65 19.85 6.11
N LYS A 104 -7.61 20.68 6.34
CA LYS A 104 -6.24 20.33 6.00
C LYS A 104 -5.55 19.58 7.12
N VAL A 105 -4.85 18.51 6.78
CA VAL A 105 -4.00 17.77 7.73
C VAL A 105 -2.84 18.66 8.15
N ILE A 106 -2.77 19.00 9.44
CA ILE A 106 -1.70 19.79 10.04
C ILE A 106 -0.66 18.95 10.77
N SER A 107 -1.05 17.77 11.28
CA SER A 107 -0.08 16.81 11.84
C SER A 107 -0.60 15.37 11.80
N THR A 108 0.33 14.40 11.75
CA THR A 108 0.01 12.99 11.96
C THR A 108 1.00 12.29 12.87
N PHE A 109 0.49 11.37 13.69
CA PHE A 109 1.27 10.39 14.43
C PHE A 109 0.90 8.99 13.99
N GLU A 110 1.82 8.35 13.28
CA GLU A 110 1.55 7.08 12.62
C GLU A 110 2.37 5.96 13.26
N LYS A 111 1.75 4.79 13.39
CA LYS A 111 2.39 3.61 13.94
C LYS A 111 1.92 2.37 13.20
N PHE A 112 2.87 1.70 12.55
CA PHE A 112 2.66 0.46 11.85
C PHE A 112 3.53 -0.66 12.44
N LYS A 113 3.05 -1.88 12.36
CA LYS A 113 3.76 -3.10 12.79
C LYS A 113 3.98 -3.99 11.58
N ASN A 114 5.01 -4.83 11.63
CA ASN A 114 5.32 -5.83 10.59
C ASN A 114 5.62 -5.20 9.22
N VAL A 115 6.18 -3.99 9.21
CA VAL A 115 6.69 -3.29 8.03
C VAL A 115 8.11 -3.76 7.81
N THR A 116 8.38 -4.37 6.66
CA THR A 116 9.73 -4.77 6.29
C THR A 116 10.59 -3.51 6.15
N PRO A 117 11.65 -3.32 6.97
CA PRO A 117 12.48 -2.12 6.87
C PRO A 117 13.21 -2.08 5.52
N PRO A 118 13.56 -0.91 5.00
CA PRO A 118 14.27 -0.77 3.74
C PRO A 118 15.66 -1.38 3.82
N GLU A 119 16.27 -1.61 2.66
CA GLU A 119 17.58 -2.25 2.56
C GLU A 119 18.65 -1.55 3.40
N SER A 120 18.71 -0.21 3.37
CA SER A 120 19.61 0.61 4.18
C SER A 120 19.57 0.24 5.66
N VAL A 121 18.37 0.09 6.22
CA VAL A 121 18.15 -0.27 7.62
C VAL A 121 18.55 -1.72 7.89
N ARG A 122 18.16 -2.65 7.01
CA ARG A 122 18.50 -4.07 7.17
C ARG A 122 20.00 -4.31 7.12
N ASN A 123 20.70 -3.68 6.17
CA ASN A 123 22.14 -3.80 6.00
C ASN A 123 22.89 -3.22 7.21
N SER A 124 22.50 -2.03 7.68
CA SER A 124 23.07 -1.42 8.90
C SER A 124 22.94 -2.33 10.12
N ILE A 125 21.75 -2.93 10.33
CA ILE A 125 21.55 -3.86 11.45
C ILE A 125 22.38 -5.13 11.29
N TYR A 126 22.49 -5.67 10.08
CA TYR A 126 23.30 -6.86 9.82
C TYR A 126 24.79 -6.63 10.12
N GLU A 127 25.32 -5.46 9.74
CA GLU A 127 26.72 -5.08 9.98
C GLU A 127 27.01 -4.83 11.47
N LEU A 128 26.13 -4.10 12.16
CA LEU A 128 26.33 -3.73 13.57
C LEU A 128 26.01 -4.85 14.56
N TYR A 129 25.08 -5.74 14.20
CA TYR A 129 24.60 -6.84 15.04
C TYR A 129 24.71 -8.19 14.31
N PRO A 130 25.93 -8.66 13.97
CA PRO A 130 26.10 -9.90 13.22
C PRO A 130 25.56 -11.11 13.98
N ASN A 131 24.85 -11.98 13.28
CA ASN A 131 24.13 -13.14 13.83
C ASN A 131 22.96 -12.81 14.77
N TRP A 132 22.49 -11.56 14.80
CA TRP A 132 21.23 -11.21 15.46
C TRP A 132 20.09 -11.25 14.45
N THR A 133 18.90 -11.64 14.91
CA THR A 133 17.68 -11.67 14.08
C THR A 133 16.74 -10.55 14.49
N ILE A 134 16.20 -9.82 13.52
CA ILE A 134 15.10 -8.88 13.75
C ILE A 134 13.84 -9.70 14.06
N HIS A 135 13.32 -9.56 15.27
CA HIS A 135 12.15 -10.32 15.74
C HIS A 135 10.86 -9.51 15.72
N LYS A 136 10.93 -8.19 15.89
CA LYS A 136 9.80 -7.27 15.78
C LYS A 136 10.26 -5.95 15.20
N ASP A 137 9.39 -5.34 14.42
CA ASP A 137 9.55 -3.98 13.92
C ASP A 137 8.32 -3.12 14.27
N ILE A 138 8.57 -1.83 14.44
CA ILE A 138 7.54 -0.79 14.47
C ILE A 138 8.03 0.32 13.57
N TYR A 139 7.30 0.61 12.51
CA TYR A 139 7.50 1.76 11.65
C TYR A 139 6.68 2.94 12.16
N ARG A 140 7.33 4.08 12.36
CA ARG A 140 6.70 5.32 12.84
C ARG A 140 6.93 6.42 11.83
N VAL A 141 5.85 7.10 11.48
CA VAL A 141 5.88 8.31 10.66
C VAL A 141 5.31 9.44 11.50
N THR A 142 5.95 10.60 11.44
CA THR A 142 5.46 11.82 12.07
C THR A 142 5.52 12.92 11.03
N TYR A 143 4.36 13.53 10.80
CA TYR A 143 4.18 14.66 9.91
C TYR A 143 3.75 15.88 10.74
N PHE A 144 4.36 17.02 10.44
CA PHE A 144 3.87 18.34 10.82
C PHE A 144 3.89 19.20 9.57
N GLN A 145 2.84 19.99 9.37
CA GLN A 145 2.78 20.90 8.24
C GLN A 145 3.93 21.92 8.31
N GLY A 146 4.71 22.00 7.23
CA GLY A 146 5.87 22.88 7.16
C GLY A 146 7.18 22.30 7.72
N GLU A 147 7.17 21.06 8.22
CA GLU A 147 8.37 20.36 8.69
C GLU A 147 8.71 19.14 7.82
N ASP A 148 9.95 18.68 7.92
CA ASP A 148 10.38 17.42 7.30
C ASP A 148 9.71 16.21 7.98
N VAL A 149 9.23 15.27 7.15
CA VAL A 149 8.61 14.04 7.67
C VAL A 149 9.65 13.16 8.34
N LYS A 150 9.38 12.80 9.60
CA LYS A 150 10.25 11.93 10.38
C LYS A 150 9.80 10.49 10.28
N LYS A 151 10.68 9.63 9.79
CA LYS A 151 10.44 8.18 9.61
C LYS A 151 11.45 7.38 10.42
N ILE A 152 10.96 6.56 11.36
CA ILE A 152 11.79 5.79 12.29
C ILE A 152 11.35 4.33 12.31
N TYR A 153 12.32 3.43 12.24
CA TYR A 153 12.17 2.00 12.47
C TYR A 153 12.63 1.66 13.89
N GLN A 154 11.73 1.14 14.72
CA GLN A 154 12.05 0.61 16.04
C GLN A 154 12.14 -0.92 15.94
N LEU A 155 13.35 -1.45 16.02
CA LEU A 155 13.64 -2.85 15.78
C LEU A 155 13.99 -3.54 17.09
N GLN A 156 13.34 -4.67 17.36
CA GLN A 156 13.77 -5.59 18.40
C GLN A 156 14.62 -6.68 17.77
N VAL A 157 15.91 -6.68 18.07
CA VAL A 157 16.84 -7.72 17.65
C VAL A 157 17.06 -8.73 18.78
N ARG A 158 17.27 -9.99 18.42
CA ARG A 158 17.54 -11.09 19.37
C ARG A 158 18.72 -11.94 18.93
N LYS A 159 19.45 -12.44 19.93
CA LYS A 159 20.49 -13.45 19.79
C LYS A 159 20.50 -14.27 21.07
N ASP A 160 20.34 -15.58 20.96
CA ASP A 160 20.19 -16.50 22.09
C ASP A 160 19.10 -16.00 23.07
N ASN A 161 19.42 -15.82 24.35
CA ASN A 161 18.51 -15.27 25.36
C ASN A 161 18.59 -13.74 25.52
N GLN A 162 19.30 -13.04 24.64
CA GLN A 162 19.45 -11.58 24.69
C GLN A 162 18.48 -10.87 23.74
N LYS A 163 17.97 -9.72 24.17
CA LYS A 163 17.12 -8.83 23.37
C LYS A 163 17.64 -7.39 23.44
N LYS A 164 17.62 -6.67 22.31
CA LYS A 164 17.90 -5.23 22.25
C LYS A 164 16.82 -4.54 21.42
N ASN A 165 16.42 -3.35 21.83
CA ASN A 165 15.56 -2.48 21.04
C ASN A 165 16.41 -1.35 20.47
N ILE A 166 16.36 -1.14 19.17
CA ILE A 166 17.20 -0.22 18.43
C ILE A 166 16.27 0.71 17.65
N LYS A 167 16.58 2.02 17.62
CA LYS A 167 15.91 2.96 16.75
C LYS A 167 16.84 3.28 15.58
N VAL A 168 16.29 3.25 14.37
CA VAL A 168 17.03 3.48 13.14
C VAL A 168 16.23 4.44 12.27
N ASP A 169 16.89 5.42 11.65
CA ASP A 169 16.28 6.24 10.61
C ASP A 169 16.19 5.50 9.26
N THR A 170 15.62 6.13 8.23
CA THR A 170 15.50 5.53 6.89
C THR A 170 16.83 5.31 6.17
N LYS A 171 17.92 5.95 6.63
CA LYS A 171 19.27 5.83 6.06
C LYS A 171 20.10 4.75 6.73
N GLY A 172 19.58 4.11 7.78
CA GLY A 172 20.31 3.09 8.52
C GLY A 172 21.11 3.65 9.70
N ASN A 173 20.98 4.93 10.05
CA ASN A 173 21.69 5.48 11.21
C ASN A 173 20.98 5.11 12.51
N ILE A 174 21.74 4.66 13.51
CA ILE A 174 21.23 4.40 14.85
C ILE A 174 20.98 5.72 15.59
N LEU A 175 19.83 5.85 16.25
CA LEU A 175 19.38 7.03 16.98
C LEU A 175 19.45 6.87 18.50
#